data_AF-A0A7J6PKS2-F1
#
_entry.id   AF-A0A7J6PKS2-F1
#
_cell.length_a   1.000
_cell.length_b   1.000
_cell.length_c   1.000
_cell.angle_alpha   90.00
_cell.angle_beta   90.00
_cell.angle_gamma   90.00
#
_symmetry.space_group_name_H-M   'P 1'
#
loop_
_entity.id
_entity.type
_entity.pdbx_description
1 polymer ?
#
loop_
_entity_poly.entity_id
_entity_poly.type
_entity_poly.pdbx_seq_one_letter_code
_entity_poly.pdbx_strand_id
1 'polypeptide(L)'
;MPICQRCQSSYDEKDNTDTSCRYHPKQFVCRWHPNERKRDAWVWDSDNLGYYGNVDGDDYKALFWDCCGSEDPDEKGCRTSRHVSYDEPLDV
;
A
#
# COMPACT_ATOMS: atom_id res chain seq x y z
N MET A 1 -0.96 1.04 25.69
CA MET A 1 -0.40 1.60 24.45
C MET A 1 -1.51 1.57 23.42
N PRO A 2 -2.02 2.72 22.98
CA PRO A 2 -3.01 2.77 21.90
C PRO A 2 -2.46 2.21 20.59
N ILE A 3 -3.35 1.71 19.74
CA ILE A 3 -3.05 1.29 18.37
C ILE A 3 -3.46 2.43 17.44
N CYS A 4 -2.56 2.82 16.53
CA CYS A 4 -2.84 3.88 15.57
C CYS A 4 -3.75 3.39 14.45
N GLN A 5 -4.81 4.14 14.15
CA GLN A 5 -5.73 3.84 13.04
C GLN A 5 -5.04 3.84 11.67
N ARG A 6 -3.97 4.64 11.50
CA ARG A 6 -3.30 4.85 10.21
C ARG A 6 -2.24 3.80 9.89
N CYS A 7 -1.33 3.54 10.83
CA CYS A 7 -0.21 2.61 10.64
C CYS A 7 -0.43 1.25 11.32
N GLN A 8 -1.55 1.06 12.02
CA GLN A 8 -1.91 -0.17 12.75
C GLN A 8 -0.86 -0.65 13.77
N SER A 9 0.07 0.24 14.16
CA SER A 9 1.12 -0.05 15.13
C SER A 9 0.77 0.53 16.49
N SER A 10 1.25 -0.11 17.56
CA SER A 10 1.19 0.47 18.91
C SER A 10 2.12 1.68 19.02
N TYR A 11 1.70 2.67 19.80
CA TYR A 11 2.51 3.87 20.07
C TYR A 11 2.31 4.36 21.51
N ASP A 12 3.21 5.23 21.96
CA ASP A 12 3.06 5.98 23.21
C ASP A 12 2.57 7.40 22.88
N GLU A 13 1.57 7.87 23.59
CA GLU A 13 1.00 9.21 23.39
C GLU A 13 1.99 10.30 23.78
N LYS A 14 2.92 10.02 24.69
CA LYS A 14 3.93 10.98 25.16
C LYS A 14 5.00 11.28 24.11
N ASP A 15 5.29 10.30 23.25
CA ASP A 15 6.28 10.40 22.17
C ASP A 15 5.62 10.66 20.79
N ASN A 16 4.33 10.99 20.79
CA ASN A 16 3.57 11.23 19.57
C ASN A 16 3.83 12.65 19.03
N THR A 17 4.74 12.73 18.07
CA THR A 17 5.04 13.96 17.31
C THR A 17 4.38 13.90 15.94
N ASP A 18 4.33 15.04 15.23
CA ASP A 18 3.78 15.10 13.87
C ASP A 18 4.60 14.29 12.84
N THR A 19 5.72 13.67 13.23
CA THR A 19 6.52 12.80 12.37
C THR A 19 6.65 11.36 12.87
N SER A 20 5.97 11.01 13.96
CA SER A 20 6.13 9.70 14.63
C SER A 20 5.43 8.57 13.86
N CYS A 21 4.27 8.82 13.24
CA CYS A 21 3.50 7.81 12.52
C CYS A 21 3.91 7.78 11.04
N ARG A 22 4.39 6.62 10.57
CA ARG A 22 4.57 6.34 9.13
C ARG A 22 3.46 5.45 8.63
N TYR A 23 2.72 5.90 7.62
CA TYR A 23 1.62 5.12 7.04
C TYR A 23 1.48 5.35 5.53
N HIS A 24 0.85 4.38 4.87
CA HIS A 24 0.45 4.51 3.47
C HIS A 24 -0.99 5.07 3.45
N PRO A 25 -1.23 6.28 2.91
CA PRO A 25 -2.57 6.88 2.89
C PRO A 25 -3.53 6.19 1.91
N LYS A 26 -2.99 5.37 1.01
CA LYS A 26 -3.76 4.56 0.07
C LYS A 26 -3.39 3.09 0.25
N GLN A 27 -4.29 2.22 -0.19
CA GLN A 27 -4.17 0.77 -0.11
C GLN A 27 -3.13 0.20 -1.09
N PHE A 28 -2.65 -1.01 -0.77
CA PHE A 28 -1.86 -1.85 -1.67
C PHE A 28 -2.80 -2.50 -2.69
N VAL A 29 -2.55 -2.28 -3.98
CA VAL A 29 -3.45 -2.69 -5.07
C VAL A 29 -2.71 -3.50 -6.13
N CYS A 30 -3.47 -4.26 -6.92
CA CYS A 30 -3.01 -4.73 -8.21
C CYS A 30 -3.70 -3.97 -9.35
N ARG A 31 -2.96 -3.20 -10.15
CA ARG A 31 -3.50 -2.47 -11.31
C ARG A 31 -2.52 -2.40 -12.46
N TRP A 32 -3.05 -2.24 -13.67
CA TRP A 32 -2.31 -2.11 -14.92
C TRP A 32 -1.63 -0.73 -15.07
N HIS A 33 -0.35 -0.71 -15.46
CA HIS A 33 0.38 0.52 -15.81
C HIS A 33 0.42 0.72 -17.35
N PRO A 34 -0.28 1.72 -17.91
CA PRO A 34 -0.31 1.98 -19.36
C PRO A 34 1.06 2.30 -19.98
N ASN A 35 2.01 2.75 -19.16
CA ASN A 35 3.29 3.26 -19.62
C ASN A 35 4.39 2.18 -19.67
N GLU A 36 4.09 0.95 -19.24
CA GLU A 36 5.02 -0.17 -19.32
C GLU A 36 4.65 -1.08 -20.49
N ARG A 37 5.58 -1.16 -21.45
CA ARG A 37 5.46 -1.79 -22.76
C ARG A 37 5.34 -3.32 -22.64
N LYS A 38 4.21 -3.85 -22.15
CA LYS A 38 3.83 -5.26 -22.29
C LYS A 38 2.32 -5.37 -22.50
N ARG A 39 1.92 -5.16 -23.76
CA ARG A 39 0.52 -4.92 -24.20
C ARG A 39 -0.29 -6.18 -24.51
N ASP A 40 0.30 -7.38 -24.48
CA ASP A 40 -0.20 -8.43 -25.39
C ASP A 40 -0.76 -9.69 -24.71
N ALA A 41 -1.05 -9.69 -23.41
CA ALA A 41 -1.68 -10.85 -22.76
C ALA A 41 -2.72 -10.44 -21.70
N TRP A 42 -3.94 -10.22 -22.18
CA TRP A 42 -5.13 -10.17 -21.32
C TRP A 42 -5.53 -11.61 -20.98
N VAL A 43 -5.12 -12.13 -19.82
CA VAL A 43 -5.68 -13.38 -19.27
C VAL A 43 -6.81 -13.00 -18.31
N TRP A 44 -8.06 -13.20 -18.71
CA TRP A 44 -9.22 -13.10 -17.82
C TRP A 44 -9.35 -14.43 -17.07
N ASP A 45 -8.49 -14.67 -16.10
CA ASP A 45 -8.68 -15.77 -15.14
C ASP A 45 -9.37 -15.23 -13.89
N SER A 46 -10.59 -15.72 -13.66
CA SER A 46 -11.44 -15.33 -12.52
C SER A 46 -10.86 -15.74 -11.17
N ASP A 47 -9.89 -16.66 -11.16
CA ASP A 47 -9.22 -17.15 -9.94
C ASP A 47 -7.90 -16.39 -9.63
N ASN A 48 -7.36 -15.61 -10.57
CA ASN A 48 -6.08 -14.91 -10.45
C ASN A 48 -6.22 -13.39 -10.58
N LEU A 49 -6.86 -12.78 -9.57
CA LEU A 49 -6.99 -11.33 -9.45
C LEU A 49 -5.59 -10.68 -9.29
N GLY A 50 -4.99 -10.26 -10.41
CA GLY A 50 -3.74 -9.50 -10.43
C GLY A 50 -2.56 -10.13 -11.19
N TYR A 51 -2.80 -11.12 -12.03
CA TYR A 51 -1.76 -11.79 -12.79
C TYR A 51 -1.62 -11.21 -14.21
N TYR A 52 -0.44 -10.66 -14.55
CA TYR A 52 -0.11 -10.18 -15.90
C TYR A 52 0.97 -11.09 -16.51
N GLY A 53 0.55 -12.24 -17.04
CA GLY A 53 1.45 -13.16 -17.70
C GLY A 53 2.02 -12.56 -18.99
N ASN A 54 3.35 -12.47 -19.11
CA ASN A 54 3.96 -12.44 -20.44
C ASN A 54 4.32 -13.87 -20.83
N VAL A 55 4.27 -14.13 -22.14
CA VAL A 55 4.55 -15.41 -22.82
C VAL A 55 5.95 -16.01 -22.57
N ASP A 56 6.75 -15.43 -21.67
CA ASP A 56 8.14 -15.83 -21.38
C ASP A 56 8.41 -16.19 -19.90
N GLY A 57 7.37 -16.37 -19.08
CA GLY A 57 7.51 -17.15 -17.83
C GLY A 57 7.94 -16.41 -16.56
N ASP A 58 7.87 -15.07 -16.51
CA ASP A 58 7.96 -14.33 -15.24
C ASP A 58 6.55 -14.02 -14.72
N ASP A 59 6.24 -14.57 -13.53
CA ASP A 59 5.03 -14.33 -12.73
C ASP A 59 4.97 -12.86 -12.23
N TYR A 60 4.92 -11.89 -13.13
CA TYR A 60 4.88 -10.47 -12.75
C TYR A 60 3.51 -10.13 -12.15
N LYS A 61 3.50 -9.92 -10.83
CA LYS A 61 2.36 -9.38 -10.11
C LYS A 61 2.55 -7.87 -10.02
N ALA A 62 1.70 -7.11 -10.71
CA ALA A 62 1.71 -5.64 -10.67
C ALA A 62 1.08 -5.14 -9.35
N LEU A 63 1.64 -5.56 -8.22
CA LEU A 63 1.20 -5.25 -6.87
C LEU A 63 2.04 -4.09 -6.32
N PHE A 64 1.39 -3.01 -5.91
CA PHE A 64 2.08 -1.83 -5.41
C PHE A 64 1.18 -0.98 -4.51
N TRP A 65 1.82 -0.12 -3.71
CA TRP A 65 1.14 0.93 -2.94
C TRP A 65 0.71 2.08 -3.84
N ASP A 66 -0.60 2.33 -3.98
CA ASP A 66 -1.12 3.40 -4.87
C ASP A 66 -0.73 4.83 -4.44
N CYS A 67 -0.12 4.97 -3.26
CA CYS A 67 0.37 6.24 -2.75
C CYS A 67 1.80 6.57 -3.19
N CYS A 68 2.72 5.59 -3.24
CA CYS A 68 4.13 5.82 -3.54
C CYS A 68 4.70 4.94 -4.67
N GLY A 69 3.97 3.92 -5.11
CA GLY A 69 4.43 2.97 -6.11
C GLY A 69 5.37 1.89 -5.59
N SER A 70 5.58 1.77 -4.28
CA SER A 70 6.40 0.68 -3.72
C SER A 70 5.73 -0.67 -4.01
N GLU A 71 6.48 -1.59 -4.60
CA GLU A 71 6.05 -2.98 -4.86
C GLU A 71 6.22 -3.88 -3.62
N ASP A 72 6.91 -3.38 -2.57
CA ASP A 72 7.09 -4.10 -1.32
C ASP A 72 5.91 -3.83 -0.36
N PRO A 73 5.11 -4.86 0.01
CA PRO A 73 4.00 -4.71 0.96
C PRO A 73 4.46 -4.37 2.38
N ASP A 74 5.71 -4.71 2.74
CA ASP A 74 6.29 -4.44 4.06
C ASP A 74 7.04 -3.09 4.11
N GLU A 75 7.06 -2.34 3.01
CA GLU A 75 7.69 -1.02 2.95
C GLU A 75 7.05 -0.06 3.96
N LYS A 76 7.90 0.69 4.66
CA LYS A 76 7.42 1.67 5.65
C LYS A 76 6.53 2.70 4.97
N GLY A 77 5.48 3.13 5.68
CA GLY A 77 4.53 4.11 5.18
C GLY A 77 5.19 5.36 4.58
N CYS A 78 4.77 5.71 3.36
CA CYS A 78 5.38 6.80 2.59
C CYS A 78 5.05 8.20 3.10
N ARG A 79 4.07 8.34 4.00
CA ARG A 79 3.67 9.61 4.61
C ARG A 79 3.93 9.57 6.11
N THR A 80 4.35 10.71 6.65
CA THR A 80 4.55 10.91 8.10
C THR A 80 3.47 11.84 8.68
N SER A 81 2.95 11.53 9.86
CA SER A 81 2.06 12.41 10.64
C SER A 81 2.10 12.01 12.13
N ARG A 82 1.26 12.62 12.97
CA ARG A 82 0.95 12.09 14.30
C ARG A 82 0.16 10.77 14.22
N HIS A 83 0.37 9.90 15.20
CA HIS A 83 -0.50 8.76 15.45
C HIS A 83 -1.89 9.25 15.85
N VAL A 84 -2.92 8.49 15.45
CA VAL A 84 -4.33 8.80 15.74
C VAL A 84 -4.94 7.59 16.42
N SER A 85 -5.51 7.77 17.61
CA SER A 85 -6.19 6.69 18.35
C SER A 85 -7.55 6.41 17.71
N TYR A 86 -8.12 5.22 17.94
CA TYR A 86 -9.47 4.87 17.46
C TYR A 86 -10.60 5.74 18.04
N ASP A 87 -10.32 6.47 19.11
CA ASP A 87 -11.26 7.41 19.76
C ASP A 87 -11.26 8.80 19.10
N GLU A 88 -10.25 9.13 18.30
CA GLU A 88 -10.17 10.39 17.54
C GLU A 88 -10.73 10.22 16.11
N PRO A 89 -11.46 11.21 15.58
CA PRO A 89 -11.87 11.19 14.17
C PRO A 89 -10.65 11.34 13.25
N LEU A 90 -10.64 10.59 12.14
CA LEU A 90 -9.68 10.81 11.08
C LEU A 90 -10.05 12.10 10.34
N ASP A 91 -9.16 13.10 10.37
CA ASP A 91 -9.27 14.28 9.50
C ASP A 91 -9.25 13.80 8.03
N VAL A 92 -10.42 13.87 7.37
CA VAL A 92 -10.65 13.48 5.97
C VAL A 92 -10.28 14.59 4.99
#